data_AF-A0A5J5JVV7-F1
#
_entry.id   AF-A0A5J5JVV7-F1
#
_cell.length_a   1.000
_cell.length_b   1.000
_cell.length_c   1.000
_cell.angle_alpha   90.00
_cell.angle_beta   90.00
_cell.angle_gamma   90.00
#
_symmetry.space_group_name_H-M   'P 1'
#
loop_
_entity.id
_entity.type
_entity.pdbx_description
1 polymer ?
#
loop_
_entity_poly.entity_id
_entity_poly.type
_entity_poly.pdbx_seq_one_letter_code
_entity_poly.pdbx_strand_id
1 'polypeptide(L)'
;MNDWEIEELVIEVAEYLEGYRPLVRSGHPAYLLGPADARLVVHPVWNQRGRIRVLGIYPDGSRGTLPDLRRHEITVTAARGAKFVAKRIERRLLPDYRRDLLACWERLATKATENGTRAEIVETLVELLPVASLTENGRQAVVRWRLGGASGSFAVHGDTTSTIEIHAADRELTERVAYAVQQRSM
;
A
#
# COMPACT_ATOMS: atom_id res chain seq x y z
N MET A 1 -28.85 1.27 17.28
CA MET A 1 -27.77 0.51 17.90
C MET A 1 -26.76 1.51 18.40
N ASN A 2 -26.46 1.46 19.69
CA ASN A 2 -25.38 2.21 20.30
C ASN A 2 -24.04 1.46 20.10
N ASP A 3 -22.95 2.07 20.55
CA ASP A 3 -21.61 1.50 20.35
C ASP A 3 -21.44 0.18 21.12
N TRP A 4 -21.95 0.08 22.35
CA TRP A 4 -21.91 -1.15 23.15
C TRP A 4 -22.58 -2.35 22.46
N GLU A 5 -23.78 -2.15 21.89
CA GLU A 5 -24.50 -3.20 21.15
C GLU A 5 -23.71 -3.67 19.90
N ILE A 6 -22.88 -2.80 19.32
CA ILE A 6 -22.02 -3.16 18.18
C ILE A 6 -20.81 -3.95 18.66
N GLU A 7 -20.23 -3.55 19.79
CA GLU A 7 -19.11 -4.25 20.43
C GLU A 7 -19.47 -5.70 20.77
N GLU A 8 -20.61 -5.91 21.44
CA GLU A 8 -21.13 -7.26 21.74
C GLU A 8 -21.38 -8.07 20.46
N LEU A 9 -22.04 -7.46 19.47
CA LEU A 9 -22.31 -8.13 18.19
C LEU A 9 -21.01 -8.55 17.49
N VAL A 10 -19.96 -7.74 17.53
CA VAL A 10 -18.67 -8.07 16.91
C VAL A 10 -18.01 -9.26 17.61
N ILE A 11 -18.09 -9.32 18.94
CA ILE A 11 -17.59 -10.46 19.71
C ILE A 11 -18.33 -11.74 19.30
N GLU A 12 -19.66 -11.72 19.29
CA GLU A 12 -20.47 -12.89 18.90
C GLU A 12 -20.27 -13.30 17.43
N VAL A 13 -20.13 -12.33 16.52
CA VAL A 13 -19.90 -12.63 15.09
C VAL A 13 -18.57 -13.35 14.89
N ALA A 14 -17.54 -12.99 15.65
CA ALA A 14 -16.23 -13.64 15.55
C ALA A 14 -16.28 -15.13 15.89
N GLU A 15 -17.16 -15.56 16.81
CA GLU A 15 -17.36 -16.98 17.14
C GLU A 15 -17.83 -17.83 15.95
N TYR A 16 -18.51 -17.20 14.98
CA TYR A 16 -19.04 -17.86 13.79
C TYR A 16 -18.22 -17.62 12.53
N LEU A 17 -17.15 -16.82 12.60
CA LEU A 17 -16.38 -16.40 11.43
C LEU A 17 -14.96 -16.97 11.52
N GLU A 18 -14.72 -18.06 10.82
CA GLU A 18 -13.49 -18.85 10.98
C GLU A 18 -12.21 -18.03 10.78
N GLY A 19 -11.31 -18.11 11.78
CA GLY A 19 -10.03 -17.41 11.79
C GLY A 19 -10.11 -15.92 12.11
N TYR A 20 -11.30 -15.39 12.45
CA TYR A 20 -11.45 -14.01 12.91
C TYR A 20 -11.47 -13.91 14.43
N ARG A 21 -10.92 -12.81 14.94
CA ARG A 21 -10.99 -12.41 16.35
C ARG A 21 -11.54 -10.99 16.46
N PRO A 22 -12.32 -10.68 17.51
CA PRO A 22 -12.80 -9.34 17.72
C PRO A 22 -11.65 -8.44 18.22
N LEU A 23 -11.65 -7.18 17.80
CA LEU A 23 -10.88 -6.11 18.40
C LEU A 23 -11.85 -4.98 18.75
N VAL A 24 -12.15 -4.89 20.03
CA VAL A 24 -13.04 -3.90 20.62
C VAL A 24 -12.23 -3.08 21.63
N ARG A 25 -12.33 -1.75 21.53
CA ARG A 25 -11.70 -0.81 22.47
C ARG A 25 -12.63 0.38 22.66
N SER A 26 -12.85 0.77 23.91
CA SER A 26 -13.68 1.94 24.23
C SER A 26 -13.21 3.18 23.48
N GLY A 27 -14.13 3.90 22.84
CA GLY A 27 -13.85 5.09 22.04
C GLY A 27 -13.25 4.82 20.66
N HIS A 28 -13.10 3.56 20.25
CA HIS A 28 -12.64 3.16 18.92
C HIS A 28 -13.70 2.34 18.18
N PRO A 29 -13.66 2.31 16.83
CA PRO A 29 -14.50 1.40 16.08
C PRO A 29 -14.28 -0.06 16.46
N ALA A 30 -15.33 -0.88 16.39
CA ALA A 30 -15.23 -2.32 16.57
C ALA A 30 -14.77 -3.01 15.28
N TYR A 31 -13.78 -3.91 15.41
CA TYR A 31 -13.16 -4.61 14.28
C TYR A 31 -13.26 -6.12 14.42
N LEU A 32 -13.29 -6.81 13.27
CA LEU A 32 -12.98 -8.23 13.13
C LEU A 32 -11.61 -8.34 12.43
N LEU A 33 -10.63 -8.92 13.13
CA LEU A 33 -9.29 -9.17 12.61
C LEU A 33 -9.21 -10.61 12.12
N GLY A 34 -8.93 -10.81 10.84
CA GLY A 34 -8.88 -12.12 10.20
C GLY A 34 -7.47 -12.51 9.75
N PRO A 35 -7.36 -13.66 9.06
CA PRO A 35 -6.10 -14.12 8.48
C PRO A 35 -5.60 -13.19 7.37
N ALA A 36 -4.30 -13.25 7.08
CA ALA A 36 -3.64 -12.42 6.05
C ALA A 36 -3.87 -10.91 6.24
N ASP A 37 -3.86 -10.46 7.50
CA ASP A 37 -4.13 -9.08 7.92
C ASP A 37 -5.47 -8.50 7.44
N ALA A 38 -6.44 -9.37 7.13
CA ALA A 38 -7.80 -8.97 6.83
C ALA A 38 -8.39 -8.21 8.03
N ARG A 39 -8.94 -7.03 7.78
CA ARG A 39 -9.52 -6.17 8.81
C ARG A 39 -10.89 -5.72 8.35
N LEU A 40 -11.92 -6.08 9.11
CA LEU A 40 -13.27 -5.58 8.88
C LEU A 40 -13.64 -4.61 9.99
N VAL A 41 -14.21 -3.47 9.65
CA VAL A 41 -14.79 -2.55 10.63
C VAL A 41 -16.31 -2.64 10.57
N VAL A 42 -16.95 -2.63 11.74
CA VAL A 42 -18.40 -2.72 11.88
C VAL A 42 -18.92 -1.42 12.51
N HIS A 43 -19.93 -0.83 11.89
CA HIS A 43 -20.55 0.40 12.36
C HIS A 43 -22.08 0.35 12.26
N PRO A 44 -22.80 1.03 13.15
CA PRO A 44 -24.23 1.22 13.00
C PRO A 44 -24.51 2.14 11.80
N VAL A 45 -25.61 1.90 11.10
CA VAL A 45 -26.07 2.79 10.03
C VAL A 45 -26.96 3.88 10.64
N TRP A 46 -26.47 5.12 10.65
CA TRP A 46 -27.08 6.27 11.32
C TRP A 46 -28.57 6.49 11.01
N ASN A 47 -29.01 6.23 9.78
CA ASN A 47 -30.40 6.42 9.34
C ASN A 47 -31.22 5.12 9.26
N GLN A 48 -30.67 3.96 9.68
CA GLN A 48 -31.34 2.66 9.59
C GLN A 48 -31.17 1.88 10.89
N ARG A 49 -32.13 2.05 11.81
CA ARG A 49 -32.14 1.33 13.09
C ARG A 49 -32.07 -0.19 12.87
N GLY A 50 -31.22 -0.85 13.66
CA GLY A 50 -31.01 -2.30 13.62
C GLY A 50 -30.20 -2.79 12.41
N ARG A 51 -29.64 -1.89 11.60
CA ARG A 51 -28.72 -2.23 10.52
C ARG A 51 -27.31 -1.80 10.83
N ILE A 52 -26.38 -2.64 10.39
CA ILE A 52 -24.94 -2.41 10.49
C ILE A 52 -24.33 -2.40 9.10
N ARG A 53 -23.27 -1.61 8.96
CA ARG A 53 -22.37 -1.65 7.81
C ARG A 53 -21.10 -2.36 8.23
N VAL A 54 -20.69 -3.34 7.41
CA VAL A 54 -19.40 -4.02 7.54
C VAL A 54 -18.55 -3.62 6.36
N LEU A 55 -17.32 -3.18 6.62
CA LEU A 55 -16.41 -2.63 5.62
C LEU A 55 -15.05 -3.32 5.71
N GLY A 56 -14.52 -3.78 4.57
CA GLY A 56 -13.13 -4.23 4.45
C GLY A 56 -12.16 -3.05 4.48
N ILE A 57 -11.12 -3.17 5.31
CA ILE A 57 -10.07 -2.16 5.48
C ILE A 57 -8.79 -2.64 4.79
N TYR A 58 -8.19 -1.75 4.01
CA TYR A 58 -6.91 -2.01 3.35
C TYR A 58 -5.74 -1.48 4.19
N PRO A 59 -4.53 -2.03 4.04
CA PRO A 59 -3.33 -1.50 4.68
C PRO A 59 -3.07 -0.04 4.30
N ASP A 60 -2.36 0.68 5.16
CA ASP A 60 -1.98 2.06 4.90
C ASP A 60 -1.12 2.18 3.63
N GLY A 61 -1.23 3.30 2.92
CA GLY A 61 -0.57 3.49 1.62
C GLY A 61 -1.26 2.82 0.42
N SER A 62 -2.33 2.04 0.65
CA SER A 62 -3.13 1.40 -0.41
C SER A 62 -3.83 2.39 -1.36
N ARG A 63 -4.40 3.49 -0.84
CA ARG A 63 -5.14 4.50 -1.65
C ARG A 63 -4.32 5.11 -2.78
N GLY A 64 -3.01 5.30 -2.58
CA GLY A 64 -2.12 5.86 -3.61
C GLY A 64 -1.55 4.80 -4.57
N THR A 65 -1.80 3.52 -4.29
CA THR A 65 -1.20 2.37 -4.99
C THR A 65 -2.24 1.65 -5.87
N LEU A 66 -3.52 1.76 -5.53
CA LEU A 66 -4.64 1.23 -6.28
C LEU A 66 -5.73 2.32 -6.44
N PRO A 67 -5.66 3.18 -7.47
CA PRO A 67 -6.66 4.23 -7.69
C PRO A 67 -8.06 3.66 -7.94
N ASP A 68 -8.15 2.46 -8.51
CA ASP A 68 -9.42 1.78 -8.80
C ASP A 68 -9.88 0.80 -7.71
N LEU A 69 -9.28 0.86 -6.51
CA LEU A 69 -9.65 -0.06 -5.44
C LEU A 69 -11.09 0.18 -4.99
N ARG A 70 -11.98 -0.75 -5.33
CA ARG A 70 -13.37 -0.67 -4.92
C ARG A 70 -13.46 -0.81 -3.41
N ARG A 71 -14.29 0.02 -2.79
CA ARG A 71 -14.65 -0.12 -1.38
C ARG A 71 -15.54 -1.36 -1.21
N HIS A 72 -15.07 -2.36 -0.44
CA HIS A 72 -15.85 -3.56 -0.13
C HIS A 72 -16.68 -3.35 1.12
N GLU A 73 -17.99 -3.20 0.95
CA GLU A 73 -18.92 -3.07 2.07
C GLU A 73 -20.23 -3.82 1.84
N ILE A 74 -20.81 -4.28 2.95
CA ILE A 74 -22.17 -4.81 2.98
C ILE A 74 -22.96 -4.12 4.08
N THR A 75 -24.25 -3.94 3.86
CA THR A 75 -25.20 -3.57 4.91
C THR A 75 -26.07 -4.78 5.24
N VAL A 76 -26.17 -5.12 6.52
CA VAL A 76 -26.93 -6.28 7.02
C VAL A 76 -27.75 -5.88 8.25
N THR A 77 -28.85 -6.61 8.47
CA THR A 77 -29.65 -6.44 9.69
C THR A 77 -29.01 -7.22 10.84
N ALA A 78 -28.79 -6.55 11.97
CA ALA A 78 -28.29 -7.16 13.20
C ALA A 78 -29.37 -7.97 13.92
N ALA A 79 -30.65 -7.67 13.70
CA ALA A 79 -31.78 -8.35 14.35
C ALA A 79 -31.90 -9.85 14.01
N ARG A 80 -31.18 -10.33 12.99
CA ARG A 80 -31.14 -11.76 12.61
C ARG A 80 -30.04 -12.53 13.37
N GLY A 81 -29.32 -11.88 14.26
CA GLY A 81 -28.28 -12.47 15.11
C GLY A 81 -26.90 -12.61 14.45
N ALA A 82 -25.88 -12.81 15.29
CA ALA A 82 -24.48 -12.87 14.90
C ALA A 82 -24.17 -13.93 13.84
N LYS A 83 -24.71 -15.15 13.98
CA LYS A 83 -24.54 -16.24 13.00
C LYS A 83 -25.01 -15.86 11.59
N PHE A 84 -26.11 -15.09 11.49
CA PHE A 84 -26.59 -14.61 10.19
C PHE A 84 -25.65 -13.55 9.60
N VAL A 85 -25.17 -12.63 10.43
CA VAL A 85 -24.21 -11.59 10.03
C VAL A 85 -22.92 -12.24 9.53
N ALA A 86 -22.33 -13.17 10.28
CA ALA A 86 -21.12 -13.91 9.87
C ALA A 86 -21.30 -14.58 8.50
N LYS A 87 -22.39 -15.33 8.31
CA LYS A 87 -22.72 -15.98 7.03
C LYS A 87 -22.86 -14.99 5.86
N ARG A 88 -23.32 -13.76 6.12
CA ARG A 88 -23.40 -12.71 5.10
C ARG A 88 -22.03 -12.11 4.79
N ILE A 89 -21.18 -11.91 5.79
CA ILE A 89 -19.79 -11.48 5.64
C ILE A 89 -19.04 -12.47 4.75
N GLU A 90 -19.10 -13.77 5.08
CA GLU A 90 -18.43 -14.83 4.33
C GLU A 90 -18.87 -14.92 2.87
N ARG A 91 -20.17 -14.80 2.61
CA ARG A 91 -20.70 -15.00 1.26
C ARG A 91 -20.63 -13.78 0.37
N ARG A 92 -20.71 -12.57 0.93
CA ARG A 92 -20.91 -11.34 0.16
C ARG A 92 -19.78 -10.33 0.24
N LEU A 93 -18.93 -10.41 1.26
CA LEU A 93 -17.85 -9.45 1.48
C LEU A 93 -16.48 -10.11 1.32
N LEU A 94 -16.23 -11.21 2.02
CA LEU A 94 -14.90 -11.82 2.07
C LEU A 94 -14.32 -12.27 0.72
N PRO A 95 -15.09 -12.84 -0.24
CA PRO A 95 -14.49 -13.38 -1.46
C PRO A 95 -13.79 -12.31 -2.29
N ASP A 96 -14.49 -11.22 -2.59
CA ASP A 96 -13.92 -10.11 -3.37
C ASP A 96 -12.92 -9.30 -2.55
N TYR A 97 -13.22 -9.05 -1.26
CA TYR A 97 -12.31 -8.30 -0.39
C TYR A 97 -10.95 -8.99 -0.24
N ARG A 98 -10.91 -10.31 -0.01
CA ARG A 98 -9.65 -11.05 0.19
C ARG A 98 -8.81 -11.09 -1.09
N ARG A 99 -9.45 -11.29 -2.26
CA ARG A 99 -8.76 -11.24 -3.55
C ARG A 99 -8.07 -9.89 -3.74
N ASP A 100 -8.80 -8.81 -3.51
CA ASP A 100 -8.27 -7.46 -3.72
C ASP A 100 -7.26 -7.06 -2.63
N LEU A 101 -7.39 -7.59 -1.40
CA LEU A 101 -6.42 -7.41 -0.32
C LEU A 101 -5.08 -8.07 -0.67
N LEU A 102 -5.10 -9.29 -1.24
CA LEU A 102 -3.88 -9.96 -1.69
C LEU A 102 -3.18 -9.15 -2.78
N ALA A 103 -3.91 -8.72 -3.80
CA ALA A 103 -3.37 -7.86 -4.86
C ALA A 103 -2.83 -6.52 -4.31
N CYS A 104 -3.46 -5.98 -3.25
CA CYS A 104 -2.96 -4.80 -2.56
C CYS A 104 -1.62 -5.06 -1.87
N TRP A 105 -1.46 -6.19 -1.18
CA TRP A 105 -0.21 -6.55 -0.55
C TRP A 105 0.90 -6.79 -1.56
N GLU A 106 0.63 -7.51 -2.64
CA GLU A 106 1.58 -7.74 -3.72
C GLU A 106 2.10 -6.42 -4.30
N ARG A 107 1.20 -5.48 -4.62
CA ARG A 107 1.62 -4.16 -5.14
C ARG A 107 2.37 -3.33 -4.13
N LEU A 108 2.00 -3.38 -2.84
CA LEU A 108 2.74 -2.68 -1.79
C LEU A 108 4.15 -3.27 -1.61
N ALA A 109 4.28 -4.59 -1.70
CA ALA A 109 5.57 -5.27 -1.67
C ALA A 109 6.43 -4.90 -2.88
N THR A 110 5.87 -4.94 -4.10
CA THR A 110 6.54 -4.49 -5.32
C THR A 110 7.04 -3.05 -5.17
N LYS A 111 6.18 -2.13 -4.74
CA LYS A 111 6.55 -0.73 -4.53
C LYS A 111 7.63 -0.54 -3.46
N ALA A 112 7.62 -1.36 -2.41
CA ALA A 112 8.66 -1.33 -1.39
C ALA A 112 10.02 -1.77 -1.97
N THR A 113 10.04 -2.84 -2.77
CA THR A 113 11.24 -3.28 -3.50
C THR A 113 11.73 -2.21 -4.47
N GLU A 114 10.85 -1.65 -5.30
CA GLU A 114 11.16 -0.58 -6.25
C GLU A 114 11.75 0.66 -5.55
N ASN A 115 11.24 1.00 -4.36
CA ASN A 115 11.79 2.08 -3.55
C ASN A 115 13.17 1.74 -2.98
N GLY A 116 13.40 0.50 -2.55
CA GLY A 116 14.70 0.01 -2.08
C GLY A 116 15.75 0.06 -3.20
N THR A 117 15.44 -0.51 -4.36
CA THR A 117 16.33 -0.48 -5.53
C THR A 117 16.65 0.95 -5.96
N ARG A 118 15.66 1.86 -5.93
CA ARG A 118 15.90 3.27 -6.23
C ARG A 118 16.87 3.92 -5.24
N ALA A 119 16.72 3.65 -3.94
CA ALA A 119 17.60 4.18 -2.91
C ALA A 119 19.05 3.71 -3.10
N GLU A 120 19.25 2.42 -3.39
CA GLU A 120 20.58 1.84 -3.65
C GLU A 120 21.26 2.47 -4.88
N ILE A 121 20.52 2.69 -5.97
CA ILE A 121 21.04 3.34 -7.18
C ILE A 121 21.40 4.80 -6.88
N VAL A 122 20.55 5.52 -6.15
CA VAL A 122 20.80 6.92 -5.77
C VAL A 122 22.04 7.05 -4.89
N GLU A 123 22.18 6.20 -3.88
CA GLU A 123 23.37 6.17 -3.01
C GLU A 123 24.64 5.96 -3.84
N THR A 124 24.62 4.98 -4.73
CA THR A 124 25.74 4.71 -5.66
C THR A 124 26.07 5.92 -6.53
N LEU A 125 25.07 6.59 -7.10
CA LEU A 125 25.28 7.76 -7.96
C LEU A 125 25.85 8.96 -7.18
N VAL A 126 25.42 9.16 -5.93
CA VAL A 126 25.94 10.23 -5.06
C VAL A 126 27.39 9.94 -4.65
N GLU A 127 27.74 8.69 -4.36
CA GLU A 127 29.12 8.28 -4.08
C GLU A 127 30.06 8.53 -5.27
N LEU A 128 29.61 8.19 -6.49
CA LEU A 128 30.39 8.39 -7.71
C LEU A 128 30.49 9.87 -8.12
N LEU A 129 29.55 10.71 -7.69
CA LEU A 129 29.43 12.12 -8.07
C LEU A 129 29.31 13.00 -6.82
N PRO A 130 30.41 13.21 -6.06
CA PRO A 130 30.38 13.86 -4.75
C PRO A 130 29.94 15.33 -4.73
N VAL A 131 29.76 15.97 -5.90
CA VAL A 131 29.18 17.33 -6.06
C VAL A 131 27.77 17.29 -6.65
N ALA A 132 27.11 16.14 -6.64
CA ALA A 132 25.74 15.99 -7.13
C ALA A 132 24.72 16.55 -6.13
N SER A 133 23.65 17.11 -6.69
CA SER A 133 22.43 17.46 -5.96
C SER A 133 21.38 16.37 -6.19
N LEU A 134 20.72 15.97 -5.12
CA LEU A 134 19.63 14.99 -5.15
C LEU A 134 18.28 15.73 -5.01
N THR A 135 17.34 15.41 -5.88
CA THR A 135 15.92 15.79 -5.74
C THR A 135 15.08 14.53 -5.75
N GLU A 136 14.30 14.29 -4.69
CA GLU A 136 13.38 13.16 -4.63
C GLU A 136 11.93 13.64 -4.67
N ASN A 137 11.14 13.03 -5.53
CA ASN A 137 9.69 12.98 -5.39
C ASN A 137 9.30 11.50 -5.28
N GLY A 138 8.21 11.16 -4.60
CA GLY A 138 7.90 9.76 -4.25
C GLY A 138 7.77 8.75 -5.42
N ARG A 139 7.94 9.18 -6.67
CA ARG A 139 7.96 8.34 -7.89
C ARG A 139 9.30 8.35 -8.63
N GLN A 140 10.20 9.28 -8.32
CA GLN A 140 11.44 9.51 -9.06
C GLN A 140 12.49 10.17 -8.16
N ALA A 141 13.72 9.70 -8.26
CA ALA A 141 14.89 10.40 -7.74
C ALA A 141 15.69 10.97 -8.90
N VAL A 142 16.08 12.24 -8.81
CA VAL A 142 16.88 12.92 -9.81
C VAL A 142 18.21 13.33 -9.19
N VAL A 143 19.30 12.71 -9.65
CA VAL A 143 20.66 13.08 -9.28
C VAL A 143 21.21 13.99 -10.36
N ARG A 144 21.46 15.27 -10.05
CA ARG A 144 22.05 16.24 -11.00
C ARG A 144 23.46 16.55 -10.59
N TRP A 145 24.39 16.58 -11.53
CA TRP A 145 25.80 16.85 -11.27
C TRP A 145 26.36 17.89 -12.23
N ARG A 146 27.44 18.54 -11.80
CA ARG A 146 28.23 19.48 -12.61
C ARG A 146 29.71 19.31 -12.28
N LEU A 147 30.52 19.02 -13.29
CA LEU A 147 31.98 18.89 -13.18
C LEU A 147 32.64 19.75 -14.27
N GLY A 148 33.23 20.87 -13.87
CA GLY A 148 33.78 21.84 -14.82
C GLY A 148 32.69 22.39 -15.76
N GLY A 149 32.90 22.22 -17.07
CA GLY A 149 31.93 22.60 -18.11
C GLY A 149 30.85 21.56 -18.40
N ALA A 150 31.00 20.33 -17.91
CA ALA A 150 30.06 19.23 -18.13
C ALA A 150 28.99 19.19 -17.03
N SER A 151 27.77 18.79 -17.40
CA SER A 151 26.67 18.59 -16.47
C SER A 151 25.76 17.49 -16.95
N GLY A 152 25.04 16.85 -16.04
CA GLY A 152 24.06 15.84 -16.40
C GLY A 152 23.06 15.58 -15.29
N SER A 153 22.06 14.78 -15.62
CA SER A 153 21.08 14.28 -14.67
C SER A 153 20.77 12.81 -14.90
N PHE A 154 20.65 12.08 -13.79
CA PHE A 154 20.12 10.72 -13.75
C PHE A 154 18.75 10.79 -13.12
N ALA A 155 17.73 10.38 -13.87
CA ALA A 155 16.39 10.16 -13.36
C ALA A 155 16.20 8.67 -13.11
N VAL A 156 16.13 8.28 -11.85
CA VAL A 156 15.94 6.89 -11.42
C VAL A 156 14.47 6.68 -11.07
N HIS A 157 13.83 5.76 -11.79
CA HIS A 157 12.49 5.27 -11.48
C HIS A 157 12.60 3.93 -10.76
N GLY A 158 11.62 3.62 -9.90
CA GLY A 158 11.64 2.41 -9.09
C GLY A 158 11.55 1.10 -9.89
N ASP A 159 11.11 1.17 -11.14
CA ASP A 159 10.84 0.03 -12.04
C ASP A 159 12.06 -0.40 -12.86
N THR A 160 13.28 -0.15 -12.37
CA THR A 160 14.58 -0.36 -13.06
C THR A 160 14.86 0.56 -14.26
N THR A 161 13.92 1.43 -14.65
CA THR A 161 14.14 2.36 -15.77
C THR A 161 14.86 3.61 -15.29
N SER A 162 16.13 3.75 -15.65
CA SER A 162 16.89 4.98 -15.42
C SER A 162 17.04 5.76 -16.72
N THR A 163 16.69 7.05 -16.72
CA THR A 163 16.98 7.96 -17.83
C THR A 163 18.25 8.73 -17.50
N ILE A 164 19.20 8.75 -18.43
CA ILE A 164 20.46 9.47 -18.29
C ILE A 164 20.48 10.59 -19.34
N GLU A 165 20.59 11.83 -18.87
CA GLU A 165 20.80 13.00 -19.72
C GLU A 165 22.16 13.61 -19.41
N ILE A 166 22.99 13.78 -20.45
CA ILE A 166 24.34 14.32 -20.31
C ILE A 166 24.51 15.49 -21.30
N HIS A 167 24.97 16.63 -20.78
CA HIS A 167 25.22 17.84 -21.56
C HIS A 167 26.70 18.22 -21.49
N ALA A 168 27.26 18.53 -22.66
CA ALA A 168 28.65 19.00 -22.81
C ALA A 168 29.72 18.09 -22.18
N ALA A 169 29.44 16.78 -22.07
CA ALA A 169 30.44 15.80 -21.67
C ALA A 169 31.28 15.36 -22.86
N ASP A 170 32.54 15.04 -22.60
CA ASP A 170 33.35 14.29 -23.55
C ASP A 170 32.84 12.84 -23.66
N ARG A 171 33.28 12.17 -24.73
CA ARG A 171 32.90 10.80 -25.05
C ARG A 171 33.35 9.82 -23.96
N GLU A 172 34.51 10.06 -23.34
CA GLU A 172 35.10 9.20 -22.33
C GLU A 172 34.26 9.18 -21.04
N LEU A 173 33.79 10.33 -20.59
CA LEU A 173 32.91 10.45 -19.43
C LEU A 173 31.56 9.76 -19.68
N THR A 174 31.02 9.90 -20.89
CA THR A 174 29.78 9.23 -21.30
C THR A 174 29.93 7.70 -21.29
N GLU A 175 31.02 7.18 -21.85
CA GLU A 175 31.30 5.73 -21.89
C GLU A 175 31.58 5.15 -20.49
N ARG A 176 32.30 5.89 -19.62
CA ARG A 176 32.56 5.47 -18.23
C ARG A 176 31.28 5.40 -17.39
N VAL A 177 30.40 6.38 -17.55
CA VAL A 177 29.09 6.40 -16.88
C VAL A 177 28.22 5.25 -17.38
N ALA A 178 28.12 5.06 -18.70
CA ALA A 178 27.34 3.98 -19.29
C ALA A 178 27.84 2.60 -18.81
N TYR A 179 29.17 2.39 -18.82
CA TYR A 179 29.78 1.14 -18.36
C TYR A 179 29.53 0.86 -16.87
N ALA A 180 29.66 1.88 -16.01
CA ALA A 180 29.42 1.74 -14.57
C ALA A 180 27.96 1.35 -14.26
N VAL A 181 27.00 1.86 -15.04
CA VAL A 181 25.58 1.49 -14.92
C VAL A 181 25.32 0.07 -15.46
N GLN A 182 25.95 -0.31 -16.58
CA GLN A 182 25.71 -1.60 -17.24
C GLN A 182 26.30 -2.79 -16.48
N GLN A 183 27.49 -2.65 -15.89
CA GLN A 183 28.15 -3.74 -15.14
C GLN A 183 27.45 -4.13 -13.84
N ARG A 184 26.53 -3.32 -13.33
CA ARG A 184 25.83 -3.55 -12.06
C ARG A 184 24.33 -3.80 -12.22
N SER A 185 23.86 -3.87 -13.47
CA SER A 185 22.51 -4.33 -13.84
C SER A 185 22.45 -5.85 -14.14
N MET A 186 23.59 -6.56 -14.03
CA MET A 186 23.71 -8.03 -14.03
C MET A 186 23.86 -8.53 -12.59
#